data_AF-A0A6L5G2I9-F1
#
_entry.id   AF-A0A6L5G2I9-F1
#
_cell.length_a   1.000
_cell.length_b   1.000
_cell.length_c   1.000
_cell.angle_alpha   90.00
_cell.angle_beta   90.00
_cell.angle_gamma   90.00
#
_symmetry.space_group_name_H-M   'P 1'
#
loop_
_entity.id
_entity.type
_entity.pdbx_description
1 polymer ?
#
loop_
_entity_poly.entity_id
_entity_poly.type
_entity_poly.pdbx_seq_one_letter_code
_entity_poly.pdbx_strand_id
1 'polypeptide(L)' 'YMMAGVPVIGSDSPEIGRVIRETGVGEVADAEDPEAIAAAARKILADPEPYVEATAAASEKYQWSADAANLVELYEALER' A
#
# COMPACT_ATOMS: atom_id res chain seq x y z
N TYR A 1 3.43 0.09 -6.77
CA TYR A 1 4.51 -0.02 -5.78
C TYR A 1 4.45 -1.34 -5.04
N MET A 2 3.38 -1.64 -4.29
CA MET A 2 3.23 -2.94 -3.59
C MET A 2 3.38 -4.17 -4.51
N MET A 3 2.70 -4.19 -5.67
CA MET A 3 2.86 -5.29 -6.66
C MET A 3 4.28 -5.42 -7.26
N ALA A 4 5.10 -4.38 -7.13
CA ALA A 4 6.48 -4.39 -7.60
C ALA A 4 7.47 -4.75 -6.48
N GLY A 5 6.98 -5.11 -5.28
CA GLY A 5 7.83 -5.39 -4.13
C GLY A 5 8.48 -4.15 -3.52
N VAL A 6 7.94 -2.95 -3.81
CA VAL A 6 8.57 -1.67 -3.42
C VAL A 6 7.83 -1.08 -2.22
N PRO A 7 8.51 -0.92 -1.06
CA PRO A 7 7.95 -0.24 0.11
C PRO A 7 7.55 1.20 -0.19
N VAL A 8 6.59 1.72 0.57
CA VAL A 8 6.02 3.06 0.30
C VAL A 8 6.09 3.99 1.51
N ILE A 9 6.14 5.30 1.25
CA ILE A 9 5.85 6.33 2.25
C ILE A 9 4.55 7.00 1.81
N GLY A 10 3.52 6.90 2.64
CA GLY A 10 2.21 7.48 2.36
C GLY A 10 1.87 8.63 3.29
N SER A 11 0.96 9.51 2.84
CA SER A 11 0.38 10.54 3.68
C SER A 11 -0.56 9.97 4.74
N ASP A 12 -0.69 10.65 5.88
CA ASP A 12 -1.62 10.24 6.96
C ASP A 12 -3.08 10.60 6.67
N SER A 13 -3.55 10.28 5.46
CA SER A 13 -4.98 10.29 5.16
C SER A 13 -5.64 9.03 5.73
N PRO A 14 -6.96 9.07 6.06
CA PRO A 14 -7.62 7.97 6.75
C PRO A 14 -7.46 6.61 6.06
N GLU A 15 -7.56 6.57 4.73
CA GLU A 15 -7.49 5.32 3.98
C GLU A 15 -6.04 4.85 3.75
N ILE A 16 -5.18 5.74 3.25
CA ILE A 16 -3.77 5.40 2.95
C ILE A 16 -3.05 5.02 4.24
N GLY A 17 -3.20 5.83 5.28
CA GLY A 17 -2.59 5.58 6.58
C GLY A 17 -3.11 4.30 7.23
N ARG A 18 -4.38 3.92 7.03
CA ARG A 18 -4.92 2.63 7.49
C ARG A 18 -4.23 1.47 6.77
N VAL A 19 -4.22 1.48 5.43
CA VAL A 19 -3.63 0.38 4.63
C VAL A 19 -2.17 0.18 4.98
N ILE A 20 -1.38 1.25 5.07
CA ILE A 20 0.06 1.14 5.38
C ILE A 20 0.28 0.55 6.78
N ARG A 21 -0.49 0.98 7.79
CA ARG A 21 -0.37 0.47 9.16
C ARG A 21 -0.85 -0.98 9.30
N GLU A 22 -1.92 -1.35 8.61
CA GLU A 22 -2.47 -2.72 8.67
C GLU A 22 -1.59 -3.73 7.96
N THR A 23 -0.96 -3.33 6.86
CA THR A 23 -0.18 -4.25 6.00
C THR A 23 1.31 -4.23 6.32
N GLY A 24 1.84 -3.14 6.90
CA GLY A 24 3.27 -3.00 7.18
C GLY A 24 4.12 -2.75 5.94
N VAL A 25 3.52 -2.42 4.79
CA VAL A 25 4.22 -2.22 3.50
C VAL A 25 5.10 -0.97 3.44
N GLY A 26 5.13 -0.18 4.51
CA GLY A 26 5.81 1.09 4.51
C GLY A 26 5.57 1.92 5.76
N GLU A 27 5.80 3.22 5.62
CA GLU A 27 5.67 4.19 6.69
C GLU A 27 4.68 5.29 6.34
N VAL A 28 4.09 5.90 7.37
CA VAL A 28 3.22 7.06 7.22
C VAL A 28 3.99 8.29 7.67
N ALA A 29 3.97 9.34 6.86
CA ALA A 29 4.59 10.63 7.17
C ALA A 29 3.63 11.77 6.80
N ASP A 30 3.81 12.92 7.45
CA ASP A 30 3.19 14.16 6.99
C ASP A 30 3.82 14.55 5.65
N ALA A 31 2.98 14.79 4.64
CA ALA A 31 3.43 15.15 3.30
C ALA A 31 3.99 16.57 3.22
N GLU A 32 3.66 17.42 4.19
CA GLU A 32 4.14 18.81 4.28
C GLU A 32 5.41 18.95 5.13
N ASP A 33 5.87 17.88 5.77
CA ASP A 33 7.09 17.84 6.59
C ASP A 33 8.20 17.03 5.92
N PRO A 34 9.18 17.68 5.25
CA PRO A 34 10.31 17.00 4.62
C PRO A 34 11.15 16.16 5.59
N GLU A 35 11.26 16.55 6.86
CA GLU A 35 12.04 15.80 7.85
C GLU A 35 11.31 14.52 8.27
N ALA A 36 9.98 14.55 8.35
CA ALA A 36 9.17 13.36 8.58
C ALA A 36 9.33 12.35 7.44
N ILE A 37 9.30 12.81 6.19
CA ILE A 37 9.52 11.97 5.00
C ILE A 37 10.94 11.37 5.02
N ALA A 38 11.95 12.19 5.33
CA ALA A 38 13.34 11.73 5.38
C ALA A 38 13.56 10.72 6.51
N ALA A 39 12.92 10.89 7.67
CA ALA A 39 12.96 9.95 8.78
C ALA A 39 12.31 8.61 8.41
N ALA A 40 11.15 8.64 7.75
CA ALA A 40 10.47 7.45 7.24
C ALA A 40 11.33 6.69 6.22
N ALA A 41 11.96 7.41 5.27
CA ALA A 41 12.85 6.81 4.29
C ALA A 41 14.08 6.15 4.95
N ARG A 42 14.70 6.82 5.92
CA ARG A 42 15.83 6.25 6.69
C ARG A 42 15.43 4.99 7.44
N LYS A 43 14.23 4.95 8.01
CA LYS A 43 13.72 3.77 8.73
C LYS A 43 13.57 2.57 7.79
N ILE A 44 12.95 2.76 6.62
CA ILE A 44 12.81 1.69 5.62
C ILE A 44 14.19 1.21 5.12
N LEU A 45 15.10 2.13 4.84
CA LEU A 45 16.43 1.79 4.32
C LEU A 45 17.34 1.12 5.35
N ALA A 46 17.10 1.32 6.64
CA ALA A 46 17.87 0.69 7.71
C ALA A 46 17.57 -0.81 7.85
N ASP A 47 16.35 -1.23 7.54
CA ASP A 47 15.91 -2.63 7.55
C ASP A 47 14.78 -2.86 6.53
N PRO A 48 15.11 -3.03 5.23
CA PRO A 48 14.10 -3.06 4.17
C PRO A 48 13.34 -4.38 4.07
N GLU A 49 13.91 -5.49 4.56
CA GLU A 49 13.38 -6.84 4.34
C GLU A 49 11.94 -7.01 4.83
N PRO A 50 11.57 -6.58 6.05
CA PRO A 50 10.20 -6.72 6.53
C PRO A 50 9.17 -5.99 5.66
N TYR A 51 9.55 -4.84 5.11
CA TYR A 51 8.68 -4.06 4.23
C TYR A 51 8.51 -4.75 2.86
N VAL A 52 9.58 -5.34 2.33
CA VAL A 52 9.52 -6.09 1.07
C VAL A 52 8.65 -7.33 1.22
N GLU A 53 8.82 -8.10 2.30
CA GLU A 53 7.95 -9.25 2.61
C GLU A 53 6.48 -8.82 2.76
N ALA A 54 6.24 -7.72 3.47
CA ALA A 54 4.90 -7.15 3.60
C ALA A 54 4.29 -6.76 2.25
N THR A 55 5.07 -6.21 1.32
CA THR A 55 4.57 -5.86 -0.02
C THR A 55 4.17 -7.09 -0.82
N ALA A 56 4.89 -8.21 -0.68
CA ALA A 56 4.52 -9.47 -1.32
C ALA A 56 3.17 -9.98 -0.79
N ALA A 57 3.00 -10.04 0.54
CA ALA A 57 1.74 -10.45 1.16
C ALA A 57 0.56 -9.52 0.81
N ALA A 58 0.79 -8.20 0.84
CA ALA A 58 -0.24 -7.22 0.48
C ALA A 58 -0.62 -7.29 -1.00
N SER A 59 0.31 -7.67 -1.89
CA SER A 59 0.03 -7.78 -3.32
C SER A 59 -1.03 -8.84 -3.66
N GLU A 60 -1.15 -9.91 -2.85
CA GLU A 60 -2.19 -10.93 -3.03
C GLU A 60 -3.59 -10.40 -2.65
N LYS A 61 -3.66 -9.60 -1.59
CA LYS A 61 -4.90 -9.03 -1.07
C LYS A 61 -5.42 -7.86 -1.93
N TYR A 62 -4.54 -6.97 -2.36
CA TYR A 62 -4.88 -5.76 -3.10
C TYR A 62 -4.63 -5.92 -4.61
N GLN A 63 -4.89 -7.11 -5.15
CA GLN A 63 -4.70 -7.39 -6.56
C GLN A 63 -5.82 -6.83 -7.43
N TRP A 64 -5.46 -6.02 -8.43
CA TRP A 64 -6.41 -5.43 -9.37
C TRP A 64 -7.22 -6.47 -10.16
N SER A 65 -6.63 -7.63 -10.44
CA SER A 65 -7.31 -8.76 -11.09
C SER A 65 -8.55 -9.24 -10.34
N ALA A 66 -8.48 -9.29 -9.01
CA ALA A 66 -9.63 -9.68 -8.17
C ALA A 66 -10.71 -8.60 -8.18
N ASP A 67 -10.32 -7.34 -8.04
CA ASP A 67 -11.27 -6.21 -8.06
C ASP A 67 -11.96 -6.06 -9.43
N ALA A 68 -11.21 -6.25 -10.51
CA ALA A 68 -11.74 -6.19 -11.87
C ALA A 68 -12.79 -7.29 -12.12
N ALA A 69 -12.56 -8.51 -11.64
CA ALA A 69 -13.54 -9.59 -11.77
C ALA A 69 -14.87 -9.24 -11.07
N ASN A 70 -14.80 -8.68 -9.85
CA ASN A 70 -15.99 -8.25 -9.11
C ASN A 70 -16.75 -7.13 -9.83
N LEU A 71 -16.05 -6.17 -10.44
CA LEU A 71 -16.67 -5.08 -11.20
C LEU A 71 -17.36 -5.58 -12.47
N VAL A 72 -16.74 -6.51 -13.20
CA VAL A 72 -17.32 -7.13 -14.39
C VAL A 72 -18.60 -7.90 -14.02
N GLU A 73 -18.56 -8.72 -12.98
CA GLU A 73 -19.73 -9.46 -12.48
C GLU A 73 -20.88 -8.52 -12.10
N LEU A 74 -20.57 -7.40 -11.43
CA LEU A 74 -21.57 -6.39 -11.09
C LEU A 74 -22.22 -5.77 -12.33
N TYR A 75 -21.43 -5.40 -13.34
CA TYR A 75 -21.97 -4.82 -14.57
C TYR A 75 -22.84 -5.83 -15.34
N GLU A 76 -22.40 -7.09 -15.46
CA GLU A 76 -23.20 -8.15 -16.07
C GLU A 76 -24.53 -8.39 -15.33
N ALA A 77 -24.54 -8.24 -14.00
CA ALA A 77 -25.75 -8.37 -13.20
C ALA A 77 -26.72 -7.20 -13.37
N LEU A 78 -26.22 -5.99 -13.66
CA LEU A 78 -27.04 -4.79 -13.90
C LEU A 78 -27.61 -4.73 -15.33
N GLU A 79 -27.05 -5.47 -16.27
CA GLU A 79 -27.54 -5.58 -17.65
C GLU A 79 -28.66 -6.63 -17.84
N ARG A 80 -28.99 -7.40 -16.80
CA ARG A 80 -30.17 -8.30 -16.77
C ARG A 80 -31.42 -7.62 -16.23
#